data_AF-A0A7J8D3D0-F1
#
_entry.id   AF-A0A7J8D3D0-F1
#
_cell.length_a   1.000
_cell.length_b   1.000
_cell.length_c   1.000
_cell.angle_alpha   90.00
_cell.angle_beta   90.00
_cell.angle_gamma   90.00
#
_symmetry.space_group_name_H-M   'P 1'
#
loop_
_entity.id
_entity.type
_entity.pdbx_description
1 polymer ?
#
loop_
_entity_poly.entity_id
_entity_poly.type
_entity_poly.pdbx_seq_one_letter_code
_entity_poly.pdbx_strand_id
1 'polypeptide(L)'
;MARGRGGVPALAPELLPANVAGRETDAESWCQKLNQRKEKLSRREREQQAEARHLREDVNADPEVQRCSSWQEYKQLLQRRHLQKTQSRPPHLWDQPVTPLLSPGQADSPATVFQHISVLQTTHLADGGAWLLEKSGGLEISFDVYQADAVATFRKNNPGKPYARMCISGFDEPVPDLCTLKRLSYQSGDVPLIFALVDHGDISFYSFRDFTLPRDLGH
;
A
#
# COMPACT_ATOMS: atom_id res chain seq x y z
N MET A 1 19.15 61.10 14.48
CA MET A 1 19.69 60.04 15.36
C MET A 1 18.58 59.75 16.38
N ALA A 2 17.99 58.57 16.51
CA ALA A 2 18.57 57.24 16.61
C ALA A 2 17.74 56.18 15.86
N ARG A 3 18.41 55.21 15.24
CA ARG A 3 17.80 53.98 14.72
C ARG A 3 17.43 53.09 15.91
N GLY A 4 16.17 52.68 16.00
CA GLY A 4 15.73 51.67 16.96
C GLY A 4 16.38 50.33 16.65
N ARG A 5 16.93 49.67 17.67
CA ARG A 5 17.60 48.36 17.57
C ARG A 5 16.58 47.29 17.19
N GLY A 6 16.77 46.62 16.05
CA GLY A 6 15.98 45.50 15.55
C GLY A 6 16.46 44.14 16.08
N GLY A 7 16.58 44.00 17.40
CA GLY A 7 16.81 42.71 18.04
C GLY A 7 15.51 41.91 18.14
N VAL A 8 15.56 40.59 17.90
CA VAL A 8 14.44 39.71 18.27
C VAL A 8 14.59 39.46 19.78
N PRO A 9 13.62 39.90 20.62
CA PRO A 9 13.72 39.71 22.06
C PRO A 9 13.77 38.22 22.39
N ALA A 10 14.54 37.87 23.41
CA ALA A 10 14.57 36.49 23.92
C ALA A 10 13.15 36.05 24.29
N LEU A 11 12.77 34.83 23.86
CA LEU A 11 11.48 34.24 24.22
C LEU A 11 11.35 34.17 25.74
N ALA A 12 10.13 34.43 26.24
CA ALA A 12 9.85 34.35 27.67
C ALA A 12 10.25 32.97 28.22
N PRO A 13 10.91 32.90 29.39
CA PRO A 13 11.45 31.65 29.94
C PRO A 13 10.38 30.59 30.21
N GLU A 14 9.12 30.99 30.37
CA GLU A 14 7.94 30.13 30.49
C GLU A 14 7.68 29.27 29.24
N LEU A 15 8.21 29.67 28.08
CA LEU A 15 8.02 29.00 26.78
C LEU A 15 9.20 28.10 26.40
N LEU A 16 10.23 28.01 27.25
CA LEU A 16 11.43 27.24 26.99
C LEU A 16 11.52 26.03 27.93
N PRO A 17 11.96 24.86 27.44
CA PRO A 17 12.28 23.72 28.30
C PRO A 17 13.30 24.13 29.37
N ALA A 18 13.21 23.57 30.58
CA ALA A 18 14.00 23.98 31.76
C ALA A 18 15.54 23.95 31.58
N ASN A 19 16.03 23.29 30.53
CA ASN A 19 17.44 23.19 30.16
C ASN A 19 17.88 24.16 29.05
N VAL A 20 17.03 25.07 28.58
CA VAL A 20 17.33 25.98 27.47
C VAL A 20 17.18 27.43 27.90
N ALA A 21 18.30 28.17 27.94
CA ALA A 21 18.30 29.60 28.20
C ALA A 21 18.03 30.38 26.89
N GLY A 22 16.97 31.19 26.86
CA GLY A 22 16.66 32.06 25.73
C GLY A 22 17.71 33.15 25.59
N ARG A 23 18.46 33.16 24.48
CA ARG A 23 19.48 34.19 24.21
C ARG A 23 18.94 35.19 23.19
N GLU A 24 19.11 36.47 23.48
CA GLU A 24 18.79 37.54 22.54
C GLU A 24 19.69 37.38 21.30
N THR A 25 19.07 37.31 20.13
CA THR A 25 19.77 37.08 18.87
C THR A 25 19.67 38.34 18.02
N ASP A 26 20.83 38.90 17.66
CA ASP A 26 20.91 40.04 16.75
C ASP A 26 20.62 39.60 15.32
N ALA A 27 19.34 39.70 14.96
CA ALA A 27 18.84 39.41 13.64
C ALA A 27 19.35 40.41 12.58
N GLU A 28 19.79 41.61 12.96
CA GLU A 28 20.27 42.61 11.98
C GLU A 28 21.53 42.13 11.25
N SER A 29 22.43 41.46 11.97
CA SER A 29 23.66 40.88 11.40
C SER A 29 23.38 39.85 10.29
N TRP A 30 22.27 39.12 10.40
CA TRP A 30 21.81 38.14 9.41
C TRP A 30 21.03 38.80 8.28
N CYS A 31 20.15 39.75 8.60
CA CYS A 31 19.40 40.52 7.61
C CYS A 31 20.31 41.21 6.61
N GLN A 32 21.47 41.73 7.03
CA GLN A 32 22.46 42.35 6.13
C GLN A 32 23.20 41.33 5.23
N LYS A 33 23.36 40.08 5.68
CA LYS A 33 24.00 39.00 4.90
C LYS A 33 23.02 38.31 3.94
N LEU A 34 21.73 38.41 4.21
CA LEU A 34 20.68 37.87 3.33
C LEU A 34 20.47 38.78 2.12
N ASN A 35 20.25 38.16 0.96
CA ASN A 35 19.97 38.89 -0.26
C ASN A 35 18.58 39.53 -0.19
N GLN A 36 18.52 40.82 0.19
CA GLN A 36 17.29 41.59 0.28
C GLN A 36 16.79 42.09 -1.09
N ARG A 37 17.43 41.68 -2.19
CA ARG A 37 17.01 42.09 -3.53
C ARG A 37 15.60 41.54 -3.78
N LYS A 38 14.61 42.44 -3.81
CA LYS A 38 13.23 42.08 -4.18
C LYS A 38 13.26 41.42 -5.55
N GLU A 39 12.92 40.14 -5.58
CA GLU A 39 12.85 39.35 -6.79
C GLU A 39 11.86 40.01 -7.76
N LYS A 40 12.35 40.39 -8.94
CA LYS A 40 11.52 41.00 -9.98
C LYS A 40 10.83 39.87 -10.74
N LEU A 41 9.78 39.32 -10.15
CA LEU A 41 8.91 38.35 -10.84
C LEU A 41 8.39 38.98 -12.13
N SER A 42 8.51 38.24 -13.23
CA SER A 42 7.90 38.56 -14.52
C SER A 42 6.38 38.65 -14.36
N ARG A 43 5.70 39.38 -15.27
CA ARG A 43 4.23 39.50 -15.25
C ARG A 43 3.55 38.13 -15.21
N ARG A 44 4.05 37.17 -16.00
CA ARG A 44 3.52 35.81 -16.08
C ARG A 44 3.69 35.02 -14.78
N GLU A 45 4.81 35.19 -14.09
CA GLU A 45 5.07 34.54 -12.80
C GLU A 45 4.19 35.12 -11.69
N ARG A 46 3.88 36.42 -11.76
CA ARG A 46 2.91 37.05 -10.85
C ARG A 46 1.50 36.53 -11.06
N GLU A 47 1.07 36.39 -12.31
CA GLU A 47 -0.23 35.82 -12.66
C GLU A 47 -0.31 34.36 -12.18
N GLN A 48 0.71 33.54 -12.43
CA GLN A 48 0.79 32.17 -11.90
C GLN A 48 0.81 32.10 -10.38
N GLN A 49 1.53 32.99 -9.69
CA GLN A 49 1.49 33.06 -8.23
C GLN A 49 0.11 33.52 -7.72
N ALA A 50 -0.54 34.45 -8.40
CA ALA A 50 -1.89 34.90 -8.04
C ALA A 50 -2.91 33.77 -8.23
N GLU A 51 -2.85 33.04 -9.34
CA GLU A 51 -3.66 31.84 -9.58
C GLU A 51 -3.37 30.75 -8.55
N ALA A 52 -2.09 30.46 -8.25
CA ALA A 52 -1.72 29.48 -7.24
C ALA A 52 -2.19 29.89 -5.83
N ARG A 53 -2.18 31.20 -5.52
CA ARG A 53 -2.74 31.75 -4.27
C ARG A 53 -4.26 31.72 -4.27
N HIS A 54 -4.91 31.86 -5.42
CA HIS A 54 -6.37 31.75 -5.54
C HIS A 54 -6.83 30.29 -5.43
N LEU A 55 -6.03 29.35 -5.94
CA LEU A 55 -6.29 27.90 -5.84
C LEU A 55 -5.98 27.37 -4.44
N ARG A 56 -4.96 27.92 -3.77
CA ARG A 56 -4.78 27.78 -2.32
C ARG A 56 -5.78 28.69 -1.61
N GLU A 57 -7.04 28.29 -1.60
CA GLU A 57 -7.99 28.81 -0.61
C GLU A 57 -7.34 28.66 0.77
N ASP A 58 -7.00 29.80 1.39
CA ASP A 58 -6.42 29.80 2.73
C ASP A 58 -7.49 29.27 3.67
N VAL A 59 -7.21 28.12 4.30
CA VAL A 59 -8.12 27.50 5.26
C VAL A 59 -8.49 28.48 6.38
N ASN A 60 -7.59 29.44 6.70
CA ASN A 60 -7.84 30.46 7.71
C ASN A 60 -8.64 31.67 7.18
N ALA A 61 -8.79 31.83 5.87
CA ALA A 61 -9.67 32.83 5.26
C ALA A 61 -11.13 32.38 5.22
N ASP A 62 -11.40 31.11 5.52
CA ASP A 62 -12.75 30.56 5.55
C ASP A 62 -13.57 31.18 6.71
N PRO A 63 -14.71 31.83 6.41
CA PRO A 63 -15.51 32.52 7.42
C PRO A 63 -16.14 31.59 8.46
N GLU A 64 -16.25 30.28 8.21
CA GLU A 64 -16.68 29.33 9.25
C GLU A 64 -15.52 28.92 10.17
N VAL A 65 -14.30 28.81 9.63
CA VAL A 65 -13.09 28.51 10.42
C VAL A 65 -12.75 29.69 11.32
N GLN A 66 -12.91 30.92 10.84
CA GLN A 66 -12.73 32.15 11.64
C GLN A 66 -13.74 32.28 12.79
N ARG A 67 -14.92 31.65 12.69
CA ARG A 67 -15.92 31.63 13.77
C ARG A 67 -15.64 30.60 14.85
N CYS A 68 -14.74 29.64 14.59
CA CYS A 68 -14.34 28.66 15.59
C CYS A 68 -13.42 29.33 16.62
N SER A 69 -13.89 29.40 17.86
CA SER A 69 -13.16 29.97 18.99
C SER A 69 -12.28 28.94 19.71
N SER A 70 -12.55 27.65 19.50
CA SER A 70 -11.85 26.52 20.11
C SER A 70 -11.47 25.44 19.09
N TRP A 71 -10.39 24.71 19.37
CA TRP A 71 -9.97 23.54 18.58
C TRP A 71 -11.05 22.46 18.49
N GLN A 72 -11.89 22.35 19.51
CA GLN A 72 -13.02 21.41 19.52
C GLN A 72 -14.10 21.81 18.49
N GLU A 73 -14.42 23.10 18.38
CA GLU A 73 -15.38 23.63 17.41
C GLU A 73 -14.86 23.45 15.99
N TYR A 74 -13.55 23.65 15.77
CA TYR A 74 -12.91 23.40 14.49
C TYR A 74 -12.99 21.92 14.07
N LYS A 75 -12.72 20.98 15.00
CA LYS A 75 -12.89 19.55 14.72
C LYS A 75 -14.34 19.17 14.39
N GLN A 76 -15.31 19.75 15.09
CA GLN A 76 -16.74 19.54 14.80
C GLN A 76 -17.12 20.08 13.42
N LEU A 77 -16.58 21.24 13.03
CA LEU A 77 -16.76 21.81 11.69
C LEU A 77 -16.17 20.90 10.61
N LEU A 78 -14.97 20.35 10.81
CA LEU A 78 -14.37 19.38 9.89
C LEU A 78 -15.22 18.13 9.75
N GLN A 79 -15.74 17.58 10.85
CA GLN A 79 -16.63 16.41 10.83
C GLN A 79 -17.94 16.71 10.09
N ARG A 80 -18.55 17.87 10.31
CA ARG A 80 -19.75 18.31 9.60
C ARG A 80 -19.51 18.38 8.09
N ARG A 81 -18.41 18.98 7.66
CA ARG A 81 -18.03 19.07 6.24
C ARG A 81 -17.74 17.72 5.63
N HIS A 82 -17.08 16.84 6.37
CA HIS A 82 -16.85 15.47 5.93
C HIS A 82 -18.18 14.76 5.66
N LEU A 83 -19.13 14.82 6.60
CA LEU A 83 -20.45 14.21 6.46
C LEU A 83 -21.24 14.79 5.28
N GLN A 84 -21.19 16.11 5.07
CA GLN A 84 -21.82 16.77 3.92
C GLN A 84 -21.19 16.34 2.59
N LYS A 85 -19.86 16.22 2.52
CA LYS A 85 -19.17 15.69 1.33
C LYS A 85 -19.55 14.24 1.04
N THR A 86 -19.73 13.41 2.06
CA THR A 86 -20.17 12.02 1.87
C THR A 86 -21.63 11.94 1.38
N GLN A 87 -22.47 12.90 1.77
CA GLN A 87 -23.88 12.99 1.36
C GLN A 87 -24.08 13.67 -0.01
N SER A 88 -23.19 14.58 -0.41
CA SER A 88 -23.26 15.29 -1.69
C SER A 88 -22.77 14.39 -2.83
N ARG A 89 -23.62 13.48 -3.25
CA ARG A 89 -23.44 12.68 -4.47
C ARG A 89 -23.98 13.48 -5.64
N PRO A 90 -23.15 13.94 -6.59
CA PRO A 90 -23.63 14.70 -7.73
C PRO A 90 -24.57 13.84 -8.59
N PRO A 91 -25.82 14.27 -8.83
CA PRO A 91 -26.85 13.45 -9.49
C PRO A 91 -26.43 13.00 -10.90
N HIS A 92 -25.68 13.84 -11.63
CA HIS A 92 -25.20 13.52 -12.97
C HIS A 92 -24.22 12.34 -13.04
N LEU A 93 -23.59 11.94 -11.93
CA LEU A 93 -22.72 10.75 -11.87
C LEU A 93 -23.42 9.54 -11.26
N TRP A 94 -24.40 9.73 -10.37
CA TRP A 94 -24.99 8.67 -9.56
C TRP A 94 -26.41 8.25 -9.97
N ASP A 95 -27.13 9.08 -10.74
CA ASP A 95 -28.46 8.77 -11.29
C ASP A 95 -28.39 8.22 -12.73
N GLN A 96 -27.18 7.90 -13.19
CA GLN A 96 -26.90 7.28 -14.49
C GLN A 96 -26.95 5.75 -14.38
N PRO A 97 -27.21 5.01 -15.48
CA PRO A 97 -27.18 3.55 -15.48
C PRO A 97 -25.79 2.97 -15.18
N VAL A 98 -24.72 3.75 -15.41
CA VAL A 98 -23.35 3.40 -15.04
C VAL A 98 -22.93 4.34 -13.92
N THR A 99 -22.77 3.79 -12.72
CA THR A 99 -22.33 4.53 -11.54
C THR A 99 -20.86 4.27 -11.22
N PRO A 100 -20.13 5.22 -10.63
CA PRO A 100 -18.77 4.99 -10.16
C PRO A 100 -18.71 3.81 -9.19
N LEU A 101 -17.64 3.01 -9.28
CA LEU A 101 -17.42 1.83 -8.43
C LEU A 101 -17.28 2.18 -6.94
N LEU A 102 -16.72 3.37 -6.64
CA LEU A 102 -16.44 3.84 -5.29
C LEU A 102 -16.96 5.26 -5.09
N SER A 103 -17.50 5.52 -3.90
CA SER A 103 -17.80 6.88 -3.46
C SER A 103 -16.51 7.60 -3.03
N PRO A 104 -16.43 8.94 -3.14
CA PRO A 104 -15.27 9.71 -2.68
C PRO A 104 -14.87 9.46 -1.22
N GLY A 105 -15.84 9.19 -0.34
CA GLY A 105 -15.59 8.83 1.08
C GLY A 105 -15.40 7.34 1.35
N GLN A 106 -15.26 6.51 0.31
CA GLN A 106 -14.83 5.11 0.42
C GLN A 106 -13.41 4.91 -0.13
N ALA A 107 -12.86 5.93 -0.81
CA ALA A 107 -11.52 5.94 -1.37
C ALA A 107 -10.52 6.56 -0.36
N ASP A 108 -10.63 6.17 0.91
CA ASP A 108 -9.84 6.76 2.01
C ASP A 108 -8.36 6.36 1.94
N SER A 109 -8.04 5.30 1.20
CA SER A 109 -6.66 4.89 0.92
C SER A 109 -6.53 4.34 -0.51
N PRO A 110 -5.34 4.49 -1.14
CA PRO A 110 -5.04 3.83 -2.41
C PRO A 110 -5.26 2.32 -2.35
N ALA A 111 -4.94 1.68 -1.23
CA ALA A 111 -5.12 0.25 -1.02
C ALA A 111 -6.60 -0.19 -1.11
N THR A 112 -7.52 0.59 -0.54
CA THR A 112 -8.96 0.34 -0.62
C THR A 112 -9.46 0.42 -2.06
N VAL A 113 -8.97 1.42 -2.80
CA VAL A 113 -9.29 1.58 -4.23
C VAL A 113 -8.76 0.39 -5.02
N PHE A 114 -7.49 0.03 -4.82
CA PHE A 114 -6.87 -1.13 -5.46
C PHE A 114 -7.64 -2.41 -5.21
N GLN A 115 -8.11 -2.65 -3.99
CA GLN A 115 -8.89 -3.85 -3.66
C GLN A 115 -10.19 -3.96 -4.48
N HIS A 116 -10.88 -2.84 -4.72
CA HIS A 116 -12.14 -2.86 -5.46
C HIS A 116 -11.94 -2.97 -6.97
N ILE A 117 -10.88 -2.38 -7.52
CA ILE A 117 -10.55 -2.48 -8.95
C ILE A 117 -9.80 -3.77 -9.31
N SER A 118 -9.30 -4.51 -8.32
CA SER A 118 -8.56 -5.75 -8.55
C SER A 118 -9.48 -6.82 -9.13
N VAL A 119 -9.29 -7.10 -10.42
CA VAL A 119 -10.00 -8.19 -11.12
C VAL A 119 -9.54 -9.55 -10.63
N LEU A 120 -8.27 -9.67 -10.24
CA LEU A 120 -7.66 -10.89 -9.73
C LEU A 120 -7.71 -10.90 -8.20
N GLN A 121 -8.45 -11.85 -7.63
CA GLN A 121 -8.45 -12.08 -6.19
C GLN A 121 -7.18 -12.83 -5.80
N THR A 122 -6.49 -12.34 -4.78
CA THR A 122 -5.34 -13.03 -4.20
C THR A 122 -5.81 -14.31 -3.51
N THR A 123 -5.22 -15.45 -3.87
CA THR A 123 -5.51 -16.75 -3.25
C THR A 123 -4.22 -17.45 -2.88
N HIS A 124 -4.18 -18.13 -1.74
CA HIS A 124 -3.05 -18.99 -1.36
C HIS A 124 -3.31 -20.44 -1.75
N LEU A 125 -2.25 -21.16 -2.12
CA LEU A 125 -2.31 -22.58 -2.49
C LEU A 125 -2.71 -23.47 -1.31
N ALA A 126 -2.37 -23.08 -0.09
CA ALA A 126 -2.76 -23.80 1.13
C ALA A 126 -4.25 -23.62 1.51
N ASP A 127 -4.92 -22.59 0.98
CA ASP A 127 -6.29 -22.26 1.38
C ASP A 127 -7.32 -23.15 0.71
N GLY A 128 -8.10 -23.87 1.52
CA GLY A 128 -9.27 -24.63 1.07
C GLY A 128 -8.95 -25.98 0.43
N GLY A 129 -7.76 -26.55 0.62
CA GLY A 129 -7.46 -27.87 0.04
C GLY A 129 -8.29 -29.02 0.62
N ALA A 130 -8.72 -28.93 1.87
CA ALA A 130 -9.44 -30.00 2.56
C ALA A 130 -10.79 -30.38 1.90
N TRP A 131 -11.55 -29.40 1.42
CA TRP A 131 -12.83 -29.65 0.75
C TRP A 131 -12.68 -30.13 -0.71
N LEU A 132 -11.47 -30.02 -1.27
CA LEU A 132 -11.15 -30.41 -2.65
C LEU A 132 -10.72 -31.88 -2.77
N LEU A 133 -10.58 -32.60 -1.65
CA LEU A 133 -10.08 -33.98 -1.63
C LEU A 133 -11.03 -34.99 -2.29
N GLU A 134 -12.34 -34.71 -2.29
CA GLU A 134 -13.39 -35.59 -2.83
C GLU A 134 -13.49 -35.59 -4.37
N LYS A 135 -12.80 -34.67 -5.05
CA LYS A 135 -12.74 -34.69 -6.53
C LYS A 135 -11.75 -35.78 -6.95
N SER A 136 -12.26 -36.98 -7.21
CA SER A 136 -11.52 -38.06 -7.87
C SER A 136 -11.46 -37.78 -9.38
N GLY A 137 -10.24 -37.64 -9.91
CA GLY A 137 -9.99 -37.31 -11.32
C GLY A 137 -8.98 -36.17 -11.49
N GLY A 138 -8.03 -36.35 -12.40
CA GLY A 138 -7.02 -35.35 -12.78
C GLY A 138 -5.60 -35.71 -12.33
N LEU A 139 -4.71 -34.72 -12.39
CA LEU A 139 -3.30 -34.85 -12.03
C LEU A 139 -3.13 -35.23 -10.55
N GLU A 140 -2.22 -36.17 -10.28
CA GLU A 140 -1.93 -36.76 -8.96
C GLU A 140 -0.43 -36.77 -8.66
N ILE A 141 -0.10 -36.92 -7.37
CA ILE A 141 1.29 -37.08 -6.92
C ILE A 141 1.76 -38.49 -7.29
N SER A 142 2.69 -38.57 -8.23
CA SER A 142 3.20 -39.83 -8.78
C SER A 142 4.37 -40.40 -7.98
N PHE A 143 5.25 -39.53 -7.45
CA PHE A 143 6.47 -39.97 -6.77
C PHE A 143 6.82 -39.13 -5.54
N ASP A 144 7.34 -39.81 -4.52
CA ASP A 144 8.10 -39.20 -3.43
C ASP A 144 9.60 -39.21 -3.79
N VAL A 145 10.23 -38.04 -3.85
CA VAL A 145 11.63 -37.87 -4.20
C VAL A 145 12.46 -37.68 -2.94
N TYR A 146 13.48 -38.51 -2.76
CA TYR A 146 14.41 -38.46 -1.63
C TYR A 146 15.79 -38.04 -2.15
N GLN A 147 16.47 -37.14 -1.44
CA GLN A 147 17.83 -36.72 -1.81
C GLN A 147 18.83 -37.84 -1.58
N ALA A 148 19.77 -37.97 -2.52
CA ALA A 148 20.87 -38.91 -2.39
C ALA A 148 21.70 -38.62 -1.13
N ASP A 149 22.01 -37.36 -0.79
CA ASP A 149 22.85 -37.03 0.37
C ASP A 149 22.23 -37.34 1.75
N ALA A 150 20.96 -37.74 1.81
CA ALA A 150 20.30 -38.22 3.03
C ALA A 150 20.56 -39.71 3.33
N VAL A 151 21.56 -40.36 2.68
CA VAL A 151 21.86 -41.81 2.83
C VAL A 151 22.01 -42.25 4.29
N ALA A 152 22.49 -41.38 5.18
CA ALA A 152 22.70 -41.74 6.58
C ALA A 152 21.38 -42.07 7.33
N THR A 153 20.23 -41.56 6.87
CA THR A 153 18.93 -41.74 7.53
C THR A 153 17.89 -42.43 6.64
N PHE A 154 18.08 -42.48 5.33
CA PHE A 154 17.17 -43.16 4.41
C PHE A 154 17.16 -44.68 4.65
N ARG A 155 16.02 -45.20 5.12
CA ARG A 155 15.77 -46.65 5.19
C ARG A 155 14.65 -47.00 4.23
N LYS A 156 14.84 -48.02 3.38
CA LYS A 156 13.81 -48.46 2.42
C LYS A 156 12.45 -48.76 3.08
N ASN A 157 12.45 -49.17 4.34
CA ASN A 157 11.25 -49.54 5.09
C ASN A 157 10.64 -48.36 5.87
N ASN A 158 11.38 -47.25 6.00
CA ASN A 158 10.93 -46.01 6.61
C ASN A 158 11.81 -44.86 6.07
N PRO A 159 11.51 -44.40 4.85
CA PRO A 159 12.37 -43.42 4.16
C PRO A 159 12.27 -42.02 4.77
N GLY A 160 11.36 -41.80 5.73
CA GLY A 160 11.13 -40.51 6.36
C GLY A 160 10.36 -39.55 5.44
N LYS A 161 10.48 -38.25 5.72
CA LYS A 161 9.84 -37.19 4.93
C LYS A 161 10.57 -37.03 3.59
N PRO A 162 9.87 -37.06 2.45
CA PRO A 162 10.48 -36.83 1.15
C PRO A 162 11.02 -35.41 1.03
N TYR A 163 12.04 -35.25 0.19
CA TYR A 163 12.59 -33.93 -0.16
C TYR A 163 11.60 -33.15 -1.02
N ALA A 164 10.95 -33.82 -1.97
CA ALA A 164 9.92 -33.24 -2.82
C ALA A 164 8.91 -34.31 -3.24
N ARG A 165 7.71 -33.89 -3.61
CA ARG A 165 6.69 -34.73 -4.26
C ARG A 165 6.56 -34.34 -5.71
N MET A 166 6.48 -35.32 -6.59
CA MET A 166 6.49 -35.13 -8.04
C MET A 166 5.14 -35.50 -8.63
N CYS A 167 4.59 -34.61 -9.45
CA CYS A 167 3.47 -34.87 -10.35
C CYS A 167 4.02 -34.96 -11.78
N ILE A 168 3.61 -35.96 -12.55
CA ILE A 168 4.03 -36.09 -13.95
C ILE A 168 2.89 -35.70 -14.86
N SER A 169 3.18 -34.87 -15.86
CA SER A 169 2.23 -34.53 -16.91
C SER A 169 2.88 -34.59 -18.29
N GLY A 170 2.13 -35.03 -19.28
CA GLY A 170 2.53 -34.97 -20.68
C GLY A 170 2.33 -33.58 -21.27
N PHE A 171 3.10 -33.20 -22.28
CA PHE A 171 2.94 -31.90 -22.95
C PHE A 171 1.53 -31.67 -23.54
N ASP A 172 0.90 -32.73 -24.06
CA ASP A 172 -0.45 -32.68 -24.63
C ASP A 172 -1.57 -32.66 -23.57
N GLU A 173 -1.23 -32.85 -22.29
CA GLU A 173 -2.20 -32.82 -21.20
C GLU A 173 -2.57 -31.38 -20.81
N PRO A 174 -3.80 -31.15 -20.32
CA PRO A 174 -4.22 -29.81 -19.93
C PRO A 174 -3.41 -29.30 -18.74
N VAL A 175 -3.07 -28.00 -18.77
CA VAL A 175 -2.44 -27.30 -17.65
C VAL A 175 -3.31 -27.44 -16.40
N PRO A 176 -2.75 -27.84 -15.25
CA PRO A 176 -3.54 -28.03 -14.03
C PRO A 176 -4.20 -26.72 -13.61
N ASP A 177 -5.51 -26.79 -13.32
CA ASP A 177 -6.27 -25.65 -12.84
C ASP A 177 -5.92 -25.31 -11.38
N LEU A 178 -6.36 -24.13 -10.91
CA LEU A 178 -6.10 -23.69 -9.54
C LEU A 178 -6.68 -24.65 -8.49
N CYS A 179 -7.80 -25.33 -8.79
CA CYS A 179 -8.38 -26.33 -7.89
C CYS A 179 -7.43 -27.54 -7.72
N THR A 180 -6.88 -28.04 -8.82
CA THR A 180 -5.93 -29.15 -8.83
C THR A 180 -4.65 -28.76 -8.10
N LEU A 181 -4.12 -27.57 -8.36
CA LEU A 181 -2.94 -27.07 -7.66
C LEU A 181 -3.18 -26.98 -6.15
N LYS A 182 -4.30 -26.41 -5.70
CA LYS A 182 -4.66 -26.34 -4.27
C LYS A 182 -4.81 -27.71 -3.62
N ARG A 183 -5.48 -28.65 -4.31
CA ARG A 183 -5.65 -30.03 -3.85
C ARG A 183 -4.29 -30.71 -3.66
N LEU A 184 -3.43 -30.65 -4.68
CA LEU A 184 -2.10 -31.27 -4.64
C LEU A 184 -1.18 -30.61 -3.62
N SER A 185 -1.21 -29.28 -3.51
CA SER A 185 -0.46 -28.55 -2.47
C SER A 185 -0.91 -28.96 -1.06
N TYR A 186 -2.22 -29.09 -0.82
CA TYR A 186 -2.73 -29.56 0.45
C TYR A 186 -2.36 -31.01 0.75
N GLN A 187 -2.46 -31.91 -0.23
CA GLN A 187 -2.00 -33.30 -0.10
C GLN A 187 -0.49 -33.37 0.18
N SER A 188 0.31 -32.51 -0.48
CA SER A 188 1.75 -32.39 -0.29
C SER A 188 2.13 -31.89 1.11
N GLY A 189 1.26 -31.08 1.72
CA GLY A 189 1.49 -30.51 3.04
C GLY A 189 2.70 -29.58 3.05
N ASP A 190 3.67 -29.90 3.89
CA ASP A 190 4.91 -29.14 4.06
C ASP A 190 6.08 -29.67 3.21
N VAL A 191 5.81 -30.58 2.27
CA VAL A 191 6.76 -31.06 1.26
C VAL A 191 6.57 -30.24 -0.03
N PRO A 192 7.64 -29.73 -0.67
CA PRO A 192 7.51 -29.01 -1.92
C PRO A 192 7.02 -29.91 -3.05
N LEU A 193 6.10 -29.36 -3.87
CA LEU A 193 5.52 -30.04 -5.02
C LEU A 193 6.25 -29.60 -6.30
N ILE A 194 6.64 -30.58 -7.12
CA ILE A 194 7.33 -30.39 -8.39
C ILE A 194 6.50 -31.04 -9.50
N PHE A 195 6.39 -30.35 -10.63
CA PHE A 195 5.70 -30.83 -11.82
C PHE A 195 6.74 -31.17 -12.87
N ALA A 196 6.83 -32.44 -13.25
CA ALA A 196 7.65 -32.90 -14.35
C ALA A 196 6.79 -32.92 -15.62
N LEU A 197 7.09 -32.04 -16.55
CA LEU A 197 6.48 -31.98 -17.87
C LEU A 197 7.33 -32.78 -18.84
N VAL A 198 6.73 -33.77 -19.50
CA VAL A 198 7.41 -34.63 -20.47
C VAL A 198 6.99 -34.24 -21.89
N ASP A 199 7.97 -33.90 -22.72
CA ASP A 199 7.79 -33.54 -24.13
C ASP A 199 8.80 -34.30 -25.00
N HIS A 200 8.32 -35.24 -25.82
CA HIS A 200 9.13 -36.00 -26.79
C HIS A 200 10.49 -36.57 -26.30
N GLY A 201 10.61 -36.87 -25.00
CA GLY A 201 11.83 -37.41 -24.39
C GLY A 201 12.63 -36.41 -23.55
N ASP A 202 12.29 -35.12 -23.64
CA ASP A 202 12.79 -34.08 -22.75
C ASP A 202 11.88 -33.90 -21.53
N ILE A 203 12.49 -33.58 -20.38
CA ILE A 203 11.79 -33.42 -19.11
C ILE A 203 12.11 -32.03 -18.53
N SER A 204 11.07 -31.24 -18.30
CA SER A 204 11.16 -29.93 -17.65
C SER A 204 10.50 -29.95 -16.28
N PHE A 205 11.14 -29.32 -15.29
CA PHE A 205 10.65 -29.28 -13.91
C PHE A 205 10.13 -27.89 -13.56
N TYR A 206 8.91 -27.83 -13.03
CA TYR A 206 8.25 -26.59 -12.60
C TYR A 206 7.82 -26.67 -11.15
N SER A 207 7.80 -25.52 -10.46
CA SER A 207 7.24 -25.39 -9.11
C SER A 207 6.32 -24.17 -9.05
N PHE A 208 5.13 -24.34 -8.49
CA PHE A 208 4.24 -23.23 -8.18
C PHE A 208 4.48 -22.78 -6.74
N ARG A 209 4.67 -21.48 -6.55
CA ARG A 209 4.92 -20.88 -5.24
C ARG A 209 3.91 -19.78 -4.99
N ASP A 210 3.44 -19.70 -3.75
CA ASP A 210 2.65 -18.57 -3.31
C ASP A 210 3.52 -17.31 -3.30
N PHE A 211 3.00 -16.23 -3.86
CA PHE A 211 3.62 -14.91 -3.81
C PHE A 211 2.60 -13.88 -3.36
N THR A 212 2.97 -13.06 -2.38
CA THR A 212 2.19 -11.91 -1.96
C THR A 212 2.74 -10.66 -2.62
N LEU A 213 1.95 -10.06 -3.51
CA LEU A 213 2.31 -8.77 -4.07
C LEU A 213 2.34 -7.72 -2.96
N PRO A 214 3.41 -6.90 -2.86
CA PRO A 214 3.43 -5.78 -1.93
C PRO A 214 2.21 -4.91 -2.16
N ARG A 215 1.42 -4.69 -1.11
CA ARG A 215 0.37 -3.68 -1.12
C ARG A 215 1.01 -2.37 -0.71
N ASP A 216 0.76 -1.32 -1.48
CA ASP A 216 1.21 0.02 -1.14
C ASP A 216 0.64 0.38 0.24
N LEU A 217 1.52 0.43 1.25
CA LEU A 217 1.15 0.80 2.60
C LEU A 217 1.04 2.32 2.60
N GLY A 218 -0.19 2.83 2.44
CA GLY A 218 -0.45 4.26 2.47
C GLY A 218 0.16 4.93 3.69
N HIS A 219 0.75 6.11 3.47
CA HIS A 219 1.21 7.05 4.50
C HIS A 219 0.06 7.86 5.10
#